data_AF-A0A7T0RC12-F1
#
_entry.id   AF-A0A7T0RC12-F1
#
_cell.length_a   1.000
_cell.length_b   1.000
_cell.length_c   1.000
_cell.angle_alpha   90.00
_cell.angle_beta   90.00
_cell.angle_gamma   90.00
#
_symmetry.space_group_name_H-M   'P 1'
#
loop_
_entity.id
_entity.type
_entity.pdbx_description
1 polymer ?
#
loop_
_entity_poly.entity_id
_entity_poly.type
_entity_poly.pdbx_seq_one_letter_code
_entity_poly.pdbx_strand_id
1 'polypeptide(L)'
;MAKMAYVTDLKTLQAECSANYLRLVRLVGDLEGDQQRNIALRGDDQDFGVLQLKILQNAPYTTMLEVSQSSPMDTLWEGPRMRVHLYHDVRMAEVTDFQRERHFRGRYRYPNARMHQPDEKLQLNRFLGEWLAHALAHGHTVDVPELP
;
A
#
# COMPACT_ATOMS: atom_id res chain seq x y z
N MET A 1 17.98 -16.64 28.71
CA MET A 1 17.32 -15.32 28.88
C MET A 1 15.99 -15.36 28.15
N ALA A 2 14.87 -15.08 28.84
CA ALA A 2 13.56 -15.07 28.20
C ALA A 2 13.49 -13.89 27.22
N LYS A 3 13.39 -14.19 25.91
CA LYS A 3 13.24 -13.17 24.87
C LYS A 3 11.90 -12.46 25.10
N MET A 4 11.95 -11.21 25.56
CA MET A 4 10.77 -10.38 25.80
C MET A 4 9.89 -10.42 24.55
N ALA A 5 8.65 -10.88 24.72
CA ALA A 5 7.74 -11.01 23.61
C ALA A 5 7.34 -9.60 23.14
N TYR A 6 7.63 -9.27 21.87
CA TYR A 6 7.31 -7.96 21.28
C TYR A 6 5.88 -7.53 21.60
N VAL A 7 5.73 -6.26 22.00
CA VAL A 7 4.46 -5.60 22.27
C VAL A 7 4.18 -4.67 21.09
N THR A 8 3.06 -4.86 20.43
CA THR A 8 2.66 -4.09 19.26
C THR A 8 2.53 -2.61 19.61
N ASP A 9 3.27 -1.75 18.92
CA ASP A 9 3.12 -0.30 19.05
C ASP A 9 1.88 0.18 18.26
N LEU A 10 0.73 0.06 18.91
CA LEU A 10 -0.55 0.44 18.33
C LEU A 10 -0.65 1.93 18.00
N LYS A 11 0.03 2.79 18.78
CA LYS A 11 -0.02 4.24 18.55
C LYS A 11 0.67 4.59 17.24
N THR A 12 1.86 4.05 17.03
CA THR A 12 2.61 4.28 15.80
C THR A 12 1.89 3.65 14.61
N LEU A 13 1.35 2.44 14.75
CA LEU A 13 0.56 1.81 13.70
C LEU A 13 -0.65 2.67 13.28
N GLN A 14 -1.40 3.19 14.25
CA GLN A 14 -2.56 4.06 13.97
C GLN A 14 -2.15 5.37 13.28
N ALA A 15 -1.02 5.95 13.67
CA ALA A 15 -0.48 7.15 13.03
C ALA A 15 -0.13 6.90 11.56
N GLU A 16 0.54 5.79 11.25
CA GLU A 16 0.85 5.40 9.87
C GLU A 16 -0.43 5.19 9.04
N CYS A 17 -1.41 4.45 9.58
CA CYS A 17 -2.67 4.21 8.87
C CYS A 17 -3.43 5.51 8.58
N SER A 18 -3.43 6.47 9.52
CA SER A 18 -4.08 7.77 9.34
C SER A 18 -3.37 8.61 8.28
N ALA A 19 -2.03 8.60 8.29
CA ALA A 19 -1.23 9.30 7.30
C ALA A 19 -1.42 8.70 5.89
N ASN A 20 -1.45 7.37 5.80
CA ASN A 20 -1.69 6.65 4.54
C ASN A 20 -3.08 6.92 3.97
N TYR A 21 -4.10 7.04 4.82
CA TYR A 21 -5.44 7.44 4.38
C TYR A 21 -5.42 8.78 3.65
N LEU A 22 -4.77 9.79 4.25
CA LEU A 22 -4.69 11.11 3.64
C LEU A 22 -3.92 11.09 2.30
N ARG A 23 -2.84 10.31 2.21
CA ARG A 23 -2.08 10.16 0.96
C ARG A 23 -2.89 9.47 -0.13
N LEU A 24 -3.58 8.38 0.22
CA LEU A 24 -4.42 7.63 -0.72
C LEU A 24 -5.60 8.47 -1.19
N VAL A 25 -6.32 9.16 -0.32
CA VAL A 25 -7.43 10.03 -0.74
C VAL A 25 -6.95 11.09 -1.74
N ARG A 26 -5.75 11.67 -1.53
CA ARG A 26 -5.16 12.63 -2.48
C ARG A 26 -4.78 12.01 -3.82
N LEU A 27 -4.22 10.80 -3.82
CA LEU A 27 -3.77 10.11 -5.03
C LEU A 27 -4.93 9.47 -5.80
N VAL A 28 -5.92 8.92 -5.10
CA VAL A 28 -7.13 8.35 -5.68
C VAL A 28 -7.98 9.48 -6.27
N GLY A 29 -8.19 10.57 -5.53
CA GLY A 29 -9.03 11.68 -5.99
C GLY A 29 -10.47 11.22 -6.22
N ASP A 30 -11.05 11.59 -7.37
CA ASP A 30 -12.44 11.31 -7.74
C ASP A 30 -12.62 9.99 -8.50
N LEU A 31 -11.70 9.02 -8.34
CA LEU A 31 -11.86 7.70 -8.97
C LEU A 31 -13.11 7.00 -8.44
N GLU A 32 -13.94 6.50 -9.35
CA GLU A 32 -15.15 5.76 -9.06
C GLU A 32 -15.12 4.34 -9.66
N GLY A 33 -15.72 3.37 -8.98
CA GLY A 33 -15.98 2.04 -9.55
C GLY A 33 -14.73 1.20 -9.84
N ASP A 34 -14.64 0.57 -11.02
CA ASP A 34 -13.52 -0.30 -11.46
C ASP A 34 -12.37 0.51 -12.12
N GLN A 35 -12.33 1.82 -11.87
CA GLN A 35 -11.30 2.68 -12.44
C GLN A 35 -9.92 2.40 -11.83
N GLN A 36 -8.91 2.56 -12.68
CA GLN A 36 -7.50 2.46 -12.32
C GLN A 36 -6.82 3.79 -12.61
N ARG A 37 -5.90 4.19 -11.73
CA ARG A 37 -5.04 5.35 -11.93
C ARG A 37 -3.59 4.93 -11.94
N ASN A 38 -2.88 5.44 -12.94
CA ASN A 38 -1.48 5.17 -13.16
C ASN A 38 -0.66 6.44 -12.91
N ILE A 39 0.32 6.33 -12.03
CA ILE A 39 1.20 7.43 -11.64
C ILE A 39 2.62 6.99 -11.99
N ALA A 40 3.24 7.61 -12.98
CA ALA A 40 4.64 7.34 -13.27
C ALA A 40 5.52 7.93 -12.17
N LEU A 41 6.39 7.09 -11.63
CA LEU A 41 7.38 7.46 -10.63
C LEU A 41 8.67 7.81 -11.36
N ARG A 42 8.86 9.10 -11.67
CA ARG A 42 10.07 9.59 -12.35
C ARG A 42 10.88 10.47 -11.40
N GLY A 43 12.11 10.06 -11.12
CA GLY A 43 13.12 10.93 -10.52
C GLY A 43 13.86 11.73 -11.58
N ASP A 44 14.72 12.66 -11.13
CA ASP A 44 15.50 13.57 -12.00
C ASP A 44 16.37 12.84 -13.05
N ASP A 45 16.62 11.54 -12.91
CA ASP A 45 17.29 10.70 -13.93
C ASP A 45 16.99 9.19 -13.82
N GLN A 46 15.95 8.79 -13.09
CA GLN A 46 15.61 7.37 -12.84
C GLN A 46 14.11 7.10 -13.04
N ASP A 47 13.80 6.09 -13.85
CA ASP A 47 12.44 5.57 -14.01
C ASP A 47 12.22 4.45 -12.98
N PHE A 48 11.42 4.74 -11.94
CA PHE A 48 11.07 3.78 -10.90
C PHE A 48 9.81 2.97 -11.27
N GLY A 49 9.29 3.10 -12.49
CA GLY A 49 8.10 2.41 -12.96
C GLY A 49 6.81 3.19 -12.67
N VAL A 50 5.68 2.49 -12.75
CA VAL A 50 4.34 3.08 -12.63
C VAL A 50 3.64 2.51 -11.41
N LEU A 51 3.24 3.39 -10.49
CA LEU A 51 2.32 3.07 -9.41
C LEU A 51 0.90 2.99 -9.98
N GLN A 52 0.26 1.86 -9.77
CA GLN A 52 -1.11 1.57 -10.19
C GLN A 52 -1.99 1.50 -8.96
N LEU A 53 -3.05 2.30 -8.95
CA LEU A 53 -4.09 2.31 -7.93
C LEU A 53 -5.39 1.84 -8.57
N LYS A 54 -5.90 0.69 -8.15
CA LYS A 54 -7.15 0.14 -8.68
C LYS A 54 -8.16 -0.06 -7.57
N ILE A 55 -9.39 0.45 -7.74
CA ILE A 55 -10.47 0.18 -6.79
C ILE A 55 -11.01 -1.23 -7.07
N LEU A 56 -10.99 -2.09 -6.05
CA LEU A 56 -11.52 -3.45 -6.11
C LEU A 56 -12.96 -3.53 -5.60
N GLN A 57 -13.29 -2.71 -4.60
CA GLN A 57 -14.63 -2.63 -4.02
C GLN A 57 -14.85 -1.22 -3.48
N ASN A 58 -16.02 -0.65 -3.76
CA ASN A 58 -16.44 0.63 -3.21
C ASN A 58 -17.74 0.47 -2.41
N ALA A 59 -17.67 0.69 -1.10
CA ALA A 59 -18.81 0.68 -0.19
C ALA A 59 -18.88 2.01 0.58
N PRO A 60 -20.03 2.40 1.14
CA PRO A 60 -20.24 3.76 1.68
C PRO A 60 -19.22 4.22 2.74
N TYR A 61 -18.69 3.28 3.53
CA TYR A 61 -17.73 3.58 4.60
C TYR A 61 -16.39 2.86 4.42
N THR A 62 -16.25 2.05 3.36
CA THR A 62 -15.04 1.28 3.14
C THR A 62 -14.76 1.12 1.65
N THR A 63 -13.57 1.54 1.23
CA THR A 63 -13.05 1.26 -0.12
C THR A 63 -11.89 0.27 -0.02
N MET A 64 -11.94 -0.78 -0.83
CA MET A 64 -10.82 -1.70 -1.01
C MET A 64 -10.06 -1.30 -2.27
N LEU A 65 -8.79 -0.99 -2.10
CA LEU A 65 -7.88 -0.62 -3.17
C LEU A 65 -6.78 -1.66 -3.33
N GLU A 66 -6.34 -1.84 -4.55
CA GLU A 66 -5.11 -2.49 -4.91
C GLU A 66 -4.06 -1.45 -5.26
N VAL A 67 -2.87 -1.62 -4.69
CA VAL A 67 -1.70 -0.78 -4.91
C VAL A 67 -0.60 -1.67 -5.47
N SER A 68 -0.23 -1.47 -6.72
CA SER A 68 0.80 -2.26 -7.41
C SER A 68 1.82 -1.40 -8.14
N GLN A 69 3.01 -1.94 -8.37
CA GLN A 69 4.01 -1.35 -9.26
C GLN A 69 4.09 -2.18 -10.54
N SER A 70 4.01 -1.53 -11.70
CA SER A 70 4.46 -2.13 -12.96
C SER A 70 5.79 -1.53 -13.36
N SER A 71 6.77 -2.39 -13.67
CA SER A 71 8.09 -2.01 -14.16
C SER A 71 8.28 -2.55 -15.59
N PRO A 72 9.09 -1.89 -16.45
CA PRO A 72 9.50 -2.47 -17.73
C PRO A 72 10.14 -3.86 -17.61
N MET A 73 10.60 -4.23 -16.41
CA MET A 73 11.17 -5.55 -16.09
C MET A 73 10.15 -6.56 -15.53
N ASP A 74 8.84 -6.32 -15.66
CA ASP A 74 7.78 -7.20 -15.13
C ASP A 74 7.87 -8.66 -15.64
N THR A 75 8.54 -8.90 -16.77
CA THR A 75 8.83 -10.25 -17.30
C THR A 75 9.87 -11.03 -16.49
N LEU A 76 10.71 -10.33 -15.72
CA LEU A 76 11.76 -10.93 -14.88
C LEU A 76 11.35 -10.99 -13.42
N TRP A 77 10.64 -9.97 -12.91
CA TRP A 77 10.21 -9.87 -11.52
C TRP A 77 8.80 -9.29 -11.39
N GLU A 78 7.92 -9.93 -10.62
CA GLU A 78 6.62 -9.34 -10.23
C GLU A 78 6.86 -8.18 -9.25
N GLY A 79 6.42 -6.98 -9.61
CA GLY A 79 6.48 -5.81 -8.72
C GLY A 79 5.66 -5.98 -7.43
N PRO A 80 5.92 -5.16 -6.39
CA PRO A 80 5.16 -5.21 -5.16
C PRO A 80 3.66 -4.97 -5.42
N ARG A 81 2.80 -5.74 -4.74
CA ARG A 81 1.34 -5.63 -4.80
C ARG A 81 0.75 -5.74 -3.40
N MET A 82 -0.07 -4.77 -3.02
CA MET A 82 -0.76 -4.73 -1.73
C MET A 82 -2.26 -4.53 -1.92
N ARG A 83 -3.07 -5.08 -1.03
CA ARG A 83 -4.46 -4.63 -0.86
C ARG A 83 -4.56 -3.75 0.36
N VAL A 84 -5.33 -2.67 0.23
CA VAL A 84 -5.49 -1.65 1.25
C VAL A 84 -6.97 -1.41 1.48
N HIS A 85 -7.40 -1.43 2.73
CA HIS A 85 -8.73 -0.97 3.12
C HIS A 85 -8.66 0.47 3.59
N LEU A 86 -9.49 1.33 3.02
CA LEU A 86 -9.71 2.69 3.48
C LEU A 86 -11.02 2.69 4.25
N TYR A 87 -10.96 2.99 5.55
CA TYR A 87 -12.13 3.22 6.38
C TYR A 87 -12.39 4.71 6.46
N HIS A 88 -13.50 5.17 5.89
CA HIS A 88 -13.82 6.60 5.74
C HIS A 88 -14.35 7.23 7.03
N ASP A 89 -15.00 6.42 7.87
CA ASP A 89 -15.54 6.80 9.17
C ASP A 89 -14.45 7.15 10.18
N VAL A 90 -13.41 6.31 10.27
CA VAL A 90 -12.26 6.52 11.17
C VAL A 90 -11.05 7.14 10.47
N ARG A 91 -11.14 7.40 9.16
CA ARG A 91 -10.08 8.01 8.32
C ARG A 91 -8.74 7.28 8.42
N MET A 92 -8.78 5.96 8.28
CA MET A 92 -7.60 5.11 8.34
C MET A 92 -7.48 4.25 7.09
N ALA A 93 -6.24 4.03 6.64
CA ALA A 93 -5.95 3.09 5.57
C ALA A 93 -4.98 2.02 6.09
N GLU A 94 -5.35 0.75 5.96
CA GLU A 94 -4.50 -0.36 6.40
C GLU A 94 -4.19 -1.33 5.25
N VAL A 95 -2.95 -1.82 5.21
CA VAL A 95 -2.57 -2.95 4.33
C VAL A 95 -3.20 -4.24 4.87
N THR A 96 -4.07 -4.88 4.09
CA THR A 96 -4.74 -6.13 4.47
C THR A 96 -4.05 -7.37 3.88
N ASP A 97 -3.52 -7.26 2.67
CA ASP A 97 -2.81 -8.33 1.95
C ASP A 97 -1.52 -7.78 1.29
N PHE A 98 -0.47 -8.61 1.19
CA PHE A 98 0.78 -8.30 0.47
C PHE A 98 1.23 -9.52 -0.34
N GLN A 99 1.54 -9.35 -1.64
CA GLN A 99 2.04 -10.39 -2.55
C GLN A 99 1.29 -11.74 -2.47
N ARG A 100 -0.05 -11.69 -2.45
CA ARG A 100 -0.94 -12.87 -2.34
C ARG A 100 -0.86 -13.63 -1.01
N GLU A 101 -0.12 -13.14 -0.02
CA GLU A 101 -0.25 -13.57 1.37
C GLU A 101 -1.38 -12.81 2.05
N ARG A 102 -2.37 -13.57 2.56
CA ARG A 102 -3.52 -13.05 3.30
C ARG A 102 -3.33 -13.24 4.80
N HIS A 103 -3.99 -12.38 5.59
CA HIS A 103 -4.15 -12.49 7.04
C HIS A 103 -2.84 -12.32 7.85
N PHE A 104 -2.31 -11.10 7.83
CA PHE A 104 -1.28 -10.71 8.80
C PHE A 104 -1.87 -10.66 10.21
N ARG A 105 -1.35 -11.50 11.12
CA ARG A 105 -1.71 -11.42 12.54
C ARG A 105 -1.00 -10.21 13.15
N GLY A 106 -1.71 -9.42 13.97
CA GLY A 106 -1.15 -8.25 14.67
C GLY A 106 0.01 -8.56 15.65
N ARG A 107 0.33 -9.84 15.83
CA ARG A 107 1.50 -10.32 16.56
C ARG A 107 1.87 -11.73 16.07
N TYR A 108 3.12 -11.90 15.64
CA TYR A 108 3.72 -13.23 15.45
C TYR A 108 4.67 -13.54 16.60
N ARG A 109 4.57 -14.75 17.18
CA ARG A 109 5.59 -15.26 18.10
C ARG A 109 6.82 -15.58 17.25
N TYR A 110 7.97 -15.04 17.61
CA TYR A 110 9.22 -15.30 16.89
C TYR A 110 10.14 -16.20 17.71
N PRO A 111 10.79 -17.21 17.10
CA PRO A 111 10.68 -17.61 15.69
C PRO A 111 9.34 -18.32 15.38
N ASN A 112 8.83 -18.14 14.16
CA ASN A 112 7.72 -18.92 13.61
C ASN A 112 8.16 -19.61 12.31
N ALA A 113 7.44 -20.65 11.88
CA ALA A 113 7.79 -21.46 10.71
C ALA A 113 7.89 -20.66 9.40
N ARG A 114 7.27 -19.48 9.33
CA ARG A 114 7.33 -18.57 8.17
C ARG A 114 8.27 -17.37 8.38
N MET A 115 8.98 -17.32 9.51
CA MET A 115 9.87 -16.23 9.92
C MET A 115 9.23 -14.82 9.92
N HIS A 116 7.90 -14.70 10.02
CA HIS A 116 7.22 -13.40 10.07
C HIS A 116 7.71 -12.58 11.27
N GLN A 117 8.00 -11.29 11.06
CA GLN A 117 8.45 -10.44 12.13
C GLN A 117 7.29 -10.08 13.07
N PRO A 118 7.56 -9.82 14.36
CA PRO A 118 6.52 -9.45 15.31
C PRO A 118 5.78 -8.15 14.96
N ASP A 119 6.41 -7.24 14.21
CA ASP A 119 5.95 -5.91 13.81
C ASP A 119 5.60 -5.80 12.31
N GLU A 120 5.44 -6.93 11.62
CA GLU A 120 5.17 -7.03 10.17
C GLU A 120 4.09 -6.04 9.68
N LYS A 121 2.97 -5.95 10.41
CA LYS A 121 1.86 -5.05 10.07
C LYS A 121 2.29 -3.58 10.06
N LEU A 122 3.13 -3.17 11.02
CA LEU A 122 3.65 -1.82 11.08
C LEU A 122 4.63 -1.56 9.92
N GLN A 123 5.51 -2.53 9.63
CA GLN A 123 6.46 -2.43 8.52
C GLN A 123 5.74 -2.30 7.17
N LEU A 124 4.71 -3.10 6.92
CA LEU A 124 3.91 -3.01 5.69
C LEU A 124 3.20 -1.66 5.54
N ASN A 125 2.63 -1.11 6.62
CA ASN A 125 1.99 0.19 6.58
C ASN A 125 3.00 1.34 6.39
N ARG A 126 4.21 1.23 6.96
CA ARG A 126 5.29 2.19 6.68
C ARG A 126 5.75 2.12 5.24
N PHE A 127 5.97 0.92 4.72
CA PHE A 127 6.36 0.71 3.33
C PHE A 127 5.34 1.31 2.35
N LEU A 128 4.05 1.05 2.57
CA LEU A 128 2.98 1.72 1.82
C LEU A 128 3.10 3.25 1.93
N GLY A 129 3.32 3.77 3.14
CA GLY A 129 3.43 5.21 3.36
C GLY A 129 4.58 5.87 2.62
N GLU A 130 5.76 5.25 2.62
CA GLU A 130 6.93 5.70 1.85
C GLU A 130 6.64 5.68 0.36
N TRP A 131 6.02 4.62 -0.14
CA TRP A 131 5.68 4.48 -1.55
C TRP A 131 4.70 5.56 -2.03
N LEU A 132 3.65 5.83 -1.24
CA LEU A 132 2.68 6.89 -1.53
C LEU A 132 3.29 8.29 -1.39
N ALA A 133 4.18 8.49 -0.42
CA ALA A 133 4.87 9.76 -0.25
C ALA A 133 5.78 10.06 -1.45
N HIS A 134 6.51 9.03 -1.92
CA HIS A 134 7.32 9.13 -3.13
C HIS A 134 6.46 9.43 -4.35
N ALA A 135 5.31 8.76 -4.51
CA ALA A 135 4.35 9.03 -5.57
C ALA A 135 3.76 10.44 -5.52
N LEU A 136 3.55 11.01 -4.33
CA LEU A 136 3.07 12.40 -4.21
C LEU A 136 4.16 13.42 -4.52
N ALA A 137 5.44 13.11 -4.24
CA ALA A 137 6.56 14.02 -4.45
C ALA A 137 7.07 14.01 -5.89
N HIS A 138 7.07 12.84 -6.54
CA HIS A 138 7.70 12.60 -7.85
C HIS A 138 6.73 12.01 -8.90
N GLY A 139 5.46 11.86 -8.54
CA GLY A 139 4.47 11.28 -9.43
C GLY A 139 3.96 12.27 -10.46
N HIS A 140 4.03 11.88 -11.73
CA HIS A 140 3.27 12.50 -12.80
C HIS A 140 2.14 11.56 -13.19
N THR A 141 0.90 12.08 -13.27
CA THR A 141 -0.23 11.32 -13.78
C THR A 141 0.03 10.99 -15.24
N VAL A 142 0.09 9.70 -15.56
CA VAL A 142 0.14 9.25 -16.95
C VAL A 142 -1.29 8.90 -17.30
N ASP A 143 -1.99 9.85 -17.91
CA ASP A 143 -3.15 9.52 -18.72
C ASP A 143 -2.61 8.68 -19.87
N VAL A 144 -2.77 7.36 -19.76
CA VAL A 144 -2.50 6.47 -20.89
C VAL A 144 -3.55 6.85 -21.93
N PRO A 145 -3.18 7.41 -23.10
CA PRO A 145 -4.15 7.63 -24.14
C PRO A 145 -4.68 6.26 -24.53
N GLU A 146 -6.00 6.06 -24.49
CA GLU A 146 -6.64 4.93 -25.14
C GLU A 146 -6.20 4.97 -26.61
N LEU A 147 -5.35 4.02 -27.01
CA LEU A 147 -4.98 3.87 -28.41
C LEU A 147 -6.22 3.32 -29.17
N PRO A 148 -6.47 3.82 -30.39
CA PRO A 148 -7.71 3.66 -31.15
C PRO A 148 -8.01 2.23 -31.61
#